data_AF-A0A358A0C8-F1
#
_entry.id   AF-A0A358A0C8-F1
#
_cell.length_a   1.000
_cell.length_b   1.000
_cell.length_c   1.000
_cell.angle_alpha   90.00
_cell.angle_beta   90.00
_cell.angle_gamma   90.00
#
_symmetry.space_group_name_H-M   'P 1'
#
loop_
_entity.id
_entity.type
_entity.pdbx_description
1 polymer ?
#
loop_
_entity_poly.entity_id
_entity_poly.type
_entity_poly.pdbx_seq_one_letter_code
_entity_poly.pdbx_strand_id
1 'polypeptide(L)'
;AADVRDRADALSGALRRQRRFDLLRRAGRVRFRFGAAWAELDDGRLAGCGDVGDQPSLLDLRTPSSPTGVFDAPLPPPSRSEADELLTVARWLDENAHRIELEAVDGLLAEPLPRLPSFVPGKR
;
A
#
# COMPACT_ATOMS: atom_id res chain seq x y z
N ALA A 1 3.47 34.13 4.05
CA ALA A 1 4.24 33.20 3.20
C ALA A 1 4.47 31.84 3.87
N ALA A 2 4.82 31.79 5.16
CA ALA A 2 4.99 30.53 5.89
C ALA A 2 3.70 29.68 5.96
N ASP A 3 2.59 30.27 6.41
CA ASP A 3 1.28 29.59 6.50
C ASP A 3 0.82 28.93 5.18
N VAL A 4 1.06 29.57 4.03
CA VAL A 4 0.76 28.98 2.71
C VAL A 4 1.64 27.75 2.43
N ARG A 5 2.91 27.77 2.83
CA ARG A 5 3.82 26.62 2.68
C ARG A 5 3.43 25.49 3.62
N ASP A 6 3.07 25.80 4.86
CA ASP A 6 2.66 24.80 5.85
C ASP A 6 1.38 24.08 5.39
N ARG A 7 0.41 24.82 4.86
CA ARG A 7 -0.80 24.23 4.26
C ARG A 7 -0.50 23.40 3.01
N ALA A 8 0.38 23.90 2.13
CA ALA A 8 0.78 23.17 0.93
C ALA A 8 1.51 21.86 1.28
N ASP A 9 2.34 21.87 2.32
CA ASP A 9 3.03 20.67 2.82
C ASP A 9 2.05 19.67 3.44
N ALA A 10 1.14 20.15 4.30
CA ALA A 10 0.09 19.33 4.90
C ALA A 10 -0.79 18.67 3.84
N LEU A 11 -1.21 19.42 2.82
CA LEU A 11 -2.00 18.90 1.69
C LEU A 11 -1.21 17.89 0.87
N SER A 12 0.05 18.19 0.55
CA SER A 12 0.92 17.27 -0.22
C SER A 12 1.15 15.97 0.54
N GLY A 13 1.36 16.03 1.86
CA GLY A 13 1.45 14.86 2.73
C GLY A 13 0.17 14.04 2.76
N ALA A 14 -1.00 14.70 2.87
CA ALA A 14 -2.30 14.04 2.82
C ALA A 14 -2.54 13.32 1.48
N LEU A 15 -2.26 13.99 0.36
CA LEU A 15 -2.41 13.42 -0.98
C LEU A 15 -1.44 12.24 -1.22
N ARG A 16 -0.19 12.33 -0.74
CA ARG A 16 0.77 11.20 -0.82
C ARG A 16 0.23 9.98 -0.07
N ARG A 17 -0.29 10.15 1.14
CA ARG A 17 -0.88 9.05 1.93
C ARG A 17 -2.10 8.47 1.23
N GLN A 18 -3.01 9.32 0.75
CA GLN A 18 -4.21 8.88 0.03
C GLN A 18 -3.83 8.06 -1.19
N ARG A 19 -2.93 8.54 -2.05
CA ARG A 19 -2.44 7.80 -3.22
C ARG A 19 -1.83 6.45 -2.85
N ARG A 20 -1.04 6.41 -1.77
CA ARG A 20 -0.41 5.17 -1.31
C ARG A 20 -1.43 4.15 -0.82
N PHE A 21 -2.43 4.58 -0.06
CA PHE A 21 -3.53 3.72 0.39
C PHE A 21 -4.34 3.19 -0.78
N ASP A 22 -4.69 4.08 -1.69
CA ASP A 22 -5.43 3.78 -2.90
C ASP A 22 -4.72 2.76 -3.78
N LEU A 23 -3.40 2.90 -3.95
CA LEU A 23 -2.58 1.95 -4.70
C LEU A 23 -2.57 0.57 -4.02
N LEU A 24 -2.36 0.50 -2.70
CA LEU A 24 -2.35 -0.78 -1.98
C LEU A 24 -3.71 -1.48 -2.01
N ARG A 25 -4.80 -0.71 -1.88
CA ARG A 25 -6.17 -1.24 -1.94
C ARG A 25 -6.55 -1.68 -3.35
N ARG A 26 -6.18 -0.93 -4.39
CA ARG A 26 -6.45 -1.30 -5.80
C ARG A 26 -5.57 -2.43 -6.31
N ALA A 27 -4.45 -2.72 -5.67
CA ALA A 27 -3.63 -3.88 -6.01
C ALA A 27 -4.36 -5.20 -5.74
N GLY A 28 -5.43 -5.19 -4.92
CA GLY A 28 -6.17 -6.37 -4.54
C GLY A 28 -5.26 -7.31 -3.75
N ARG A 29 -5.18 -8.58 -4.18
CA ARG A 29 -4.23 -9.51 -3.61
C ARG A 29 -2.84 -9.34 -4.17
N VAL A 30 -1.87 -9.25 -3.26
CA VAL A 30 -0.46 -9.07 -3.59
C VAL A 30 0.34 -10.11 -2.83
N ARG A 31 1.05 -10.97 -3.56
CA ARG A 31 1.94 -11.97 -2.98
C ARG A 31 3.38 -11.63 -3.27
N PHE A 32 4.22 -11.68 -2.24
CA PHE A 32 5.64 -11.40 -2.37
C PHE A 32 6.48 -12.25 -1.43
N ARG A 33 7.75 -12.41 -1.80
CA ARG A 33 8.76 -13.15 -1.04
C ARG A 33 9.85 -12.22 -0.54
N PHE A 34 10.42 -12.53 0.61
CA PHE A 34 11.58 -11.85 1.17
C PHE A 34 12.46 -12.86 1.91
N GLY A 35 13.62 -13.18 1.33
CA GLY A 35 14.47 -14.27 1.83
C GLY A 35 13.76 -15.62 1.78
N ALA A 36 13.69 -16.31 2.91
CA ALA A 36 13.02 -17.61 3.06
C ALA A 36 11.57 -17.50 3.55
N ALA A 37 10.96 -16.31 3.52
CA ALA A 37 9.58 -16.09 3.93
C ALA A 37 8.73 -15.47 2.81
N TRP A 38 7.42 -15.67 2.88
CA TRP A 38 6.42 -15.06 2.01
C TRP A 38 5.38 -14.29 2.83
N ALA A 39 4.75 -13.31 2.20
CA ALA A 39 3.56 -12.67 2.72
C ALA A 39 2.56 -12.39 1.59
N GLU A 40 1.29 -12.35 1.98
CA GLU A 40 0.16 -12.04 1.14
C GLU A 40 -0.60 -10.86 1.74
N LEU A 41 -0.85 -9.86 0.91
CA LEU A 41 -1.74 -8.76 1.22
C LEU A 41 -3.07 -8.95 0.51
N ASP A 42 -4.15 -8.48 1.13
CA ASP A 42 -5.49 -8.40 0.57
C ASP A 42 -6.02 -6.98 0.81
N ASP A 43 -6.31 -6.26 -0.27
CA ASP A 43 -6.65 -4.83 -0.27
C ASP A 43 -5.68 -3.98 0.56
N GLY A 44 -4.39 -4.32 0.50
CA GLY A 44 -3.31 -3.62 1.22
C GLY A 44 -3.13 -4.00 2.69
N ARG A 45 -3.86 -5.01 3.19
CA ARG A 45 -3.81 -5.51 4.57
C ARG A 45 -3.17 -6.88 4.63
N LEU A 46 -2.54 -7.24 5.75
CA LEU A 46 -1.89 -8.56 5.84
C LEU A 46 -2.95 -9.68 5.91
N ALA A 47 -2.94 -10.55 4.91
CA ALA A 47 -3.85 -11.69 4.81
C ALA A 47 -3.20 -12.98 5.29
N GLY A 48 -1.89 -13.15 5.04
CA GLY A 48 -1.13 -14.31 5.50
C GLY A 48 0.37 -14.14 5.35
N CYS A 49 1.14 -14.97 6.06
CA CYS A 49 2.58 -15.07 5.91
C CYS A 49 3.06 -16.45 6.38
N GLY A 50 4.27 -16.84 5.97
CA GLY A 50 4.88 -18.10 6.35
C GLY A 50 6.28 -18.27 5.77
N ASP A 51 6.89 -19.42 6.05
CA ASP A 51 8.17 -19.78 5.46
C ASP A 51 7.98 -20.37 4.04
N VAL A 52 9.03 -20.32 3.23
CA VAL A 52 9.04 -20.91 1.89
C VAL A 52 8.87 -22.42 2.02
N GLY A 53 7.75 -22.92 1.51
CA GLY A 53 7.35 -24.33 1.62
C GLY A 53 6.09 -24.53 2.46
N ASP A 54 5.76 -23.57 3.33
CA ASP A 54 4.47 -23.55 4.01
C ASP A 54 3.37 -23.19 3.01
N GLN A 55 2.38 -24.07 2.91
CA GLN A 55 1.17 -23.77 2.15
C GLN A 55 0.17 -23.03 3.06
N PRO A 56 -0.48 -21.96 2.57
CA PRO A 56 -1.57 -21.33 3.31
C PRO A 56 -2.65 -22.37 3.61
N SER A 57 -3.24 -22.33 4.80
CA SER A 57 -4.31 -23.26 5.16
C SER A 57 -5.48 -23.07 4.21
N LEU A 58 -6.17 -24.15 3.84
CA LEU A 58 -7.44 -24.04 3.11
C LEU A 58 -8.51 -23.27 3.92
N LEU A 59 -8.34 -23.17 5.24
CA LEU A 59 -9.18 -22.36 6.13
C LEU A 59 -8.81 -20.87 6.10
N ASP A 60 -7.61 -20.52 5.60
CA ASP A 60 -7.14 -19.14 5.44
C ASP A 60 -7.57 -18.55 4.08
N LEU A 61 -8.20 -19.36 3.22
CA LEU A 61 -8.77 -18.91 1.95
C LEU A 61 -9.89 -17.91 2.21
N ARG A 62 -9.52 -16.63 2.32
CA ARG A 62 -10.48 -15.54 2.26
C ARG A 62 -11.09 -15.52 0.85
N THR A 63 -12.41 -15.47 0.82
CA THR A 63 -13.15 -15.21 -0.42
C THR A 63 -12.53 -13.98 -1.08
N PRO A 64 -12.13 -14.05 -2.38
CA PRO A 64 -11.69 -12.87 -3.11
C PRO A 64 -12.61 -11.69 -2.82
N SER A 65 -12.10 -10.61 -2.22
CA SER A 65 -12.71 -9.31 -2.43
C SER A 65 -12.50 -9.02 -3.92
N SER A 66 -13.49 -9.35 -4.74
CA SER A 66 -13.46 -8.95 -6.13
C SER A 66 -13.36 -7.42 -6.14
N PRO A 67 -12.39 -6.81 -6.84
CA PRO A 67 -12.46 -5.39 -7.11
C PRO A 67 -13.60 -5.19 -8.11
N THR A 68 -14.85 -5.15 -7.62
CA THR A 68 -16.05 -4.90 -8.44
C THR A 68 -16.20 -3.41 -8.79
N GLY A 69 -15.23 -2.58 -8.43
CA GLY A 69 -15.19 -1.17 -8.79
C GLY A 69 -14.58 -0.94 -10.16
N VAL A 70 -15.12 0.03 -10.89
CA VAL A 70 -14.40 0.68 -11.99
C VAL A 70 -13.02 1.09 -11.46
N PHE A 71 -11.92 0.70 -12.10
CA PHE A 71 -10.55 0.95 -11.64
C PHE A 71 -10.30 2.44 -11.25
N ASP A 72 -11.03 3.37 -11.88
CA ASP A 72 -10.95 4.82 -11.65
C ASP A 72 -11.98 5.42 -10.66
N ALA A 73 -12.88 4.62 -10.10
CA ALA A 73 -13.83 5.15 -9.11
C ALA A 73 -13.09 5.56 -7.82
N PRO A 74 -13.44 6.70 -7.21
CA PRO A 74 -12.88 7.08 -5.91
C PRO A 74 -13.17 6.00 -4.87
N LEU A 75 -12.12 5.55 -4.16
CA LEU A 75 -12.30 4.66 -3.02
C LEU A 75 -12.85 5.45 -1.82
N PRO A 76 -13.73 4.86 -1.00
CA PRO A 76 -14.15 5.49 0.24
C PRO A 76 -12.93 5.66 1.16
N PRO A 77 -12.88 6.72 1.99
CA PRO A 77 -11.80 6.88 2.95
C PRO A 77 -11.71 5.65 3.86
N PRO A 78 -10.50 5.13 4.14
CA PRO A 78 -10.35 4.01 5.06
C PRO A 78 -10.79 4.43 6.48
N SER A 79 -11.26 3.46 7.24
CA SER A 79 -11.39 3.60 8.70
C SER A 79 -10.02 3.87 9.34
N ARG A 80 -10.02 4.34 10.59
CA ARG A 80 -8.78 4.62 11.32
C ARG A 80 -7.87 3.39 11.41
N SER A 81 -8.43 2.24 11.76
CA SER A 81 -7.66 0.99 11.88
C SER A 81 -7.08 0.54 10.54
N GLU A 82 -7.85 0.68 9.46
CA GLU A 82 -7.36 0.37 8.11
C GLU A 82 -6.24 1.33 7.71
N ALA A 83 -6.38 2.62 8.01
CA ALA A 83 -5.35 3.62 7.72
C ALA A 83 -4.04 3.33 8.48
N ASP A 84 -4.13 2.95 9.76
CA ASP A 84 -2.96 2.59 10.58
C ASP A 84 -2.25 1.33 10.03
N GLU A 85 -3.00 0.32 9.62
CA GLU A 85 -2.46 -0.89 8.98
C GLU A 85 -1.82 -0.58 7.61
N LEU A 86 -2.51 0.19 6.76
CA LEU A 86 -2.01 0.61 5.44
C LEU A 86 -0.72 1.43 5.56
N LEU A 87 -0.61 2.31 6.56
CA LEU A 87 0.63 3.04 6.83
C LEU A 87 1.77 2.11 7.24
N THR A 88 1.47 1.12 8.08
CA THR A 88 2.44 0.13 8.55
C THR A 88 2.96 -0.71 7.38
N VAL A 89 2.07 -1.22 6.54
CA VAL A 89 2.39 -1.98 5.34
C VAL A 89 3.18 -1.13 4.34
N ALA A 90 2.72 0.09 4.03
CA ALA A 90 3.41 0.97 3.10
C ALA A 90 4.84 1.28 3.55
N ARG A 91 5.02 1.61 4.83
CA ARG A 91 6.34 1.87 5.42
C ARG A 91 7.23 0.64 5.34
N TRP A 92 6.71 -0.53 5.69
CA TRP A 92 7.48 -1.77 5.63
C TRP A 92 7.91 -2.08 4.20
N LEU A 93 7.02 -1.94 3.21
CA LEU A 93 7.35 -2.14 1.80
C LEU A 93 8.45 -1.17 1.35
N ASP A 94 8.38 0.11 1.74
CA ASP A 94 9.39 1.10 1.36
C ASP A 94 10.77 0.80 1.98
N GLU A 95 10.81 0.44 3.27
CA GLU A 95 12.04 0.09 3.98
C GLU A 95 12.68 -1.20 3.43
N ASN A 96 11.86 -2.10 2.88
CA ASN A 96 12.28 -3.44 2.46
C ASN A 96 12.24 -3.66 0.95
N ALA A 97 11.93 -2.64 0.15
CA ALA A 97 11.78 -2.75 -1.31
C ALA A 97 12.98 -3.39 -2.01
N HIS A 98 14.19 -3.18 -1.49
CA HIS A 98 15.43 -3.72 -2.02
C HIS A 98 15.61 -5.24 -1.82
N ARG A 99 14.77 -5.88 -1.01
CA ARG A 99 14.84 -7.32 -0.67
C ARG A 99 13.53 -8.06 -0.88
N ILE A 100 12.52 -7.40 -1.44
CA ILE A 100 11.22 -8.00 -1.74
C ILE A 100 11.21 -8.39 -3.22
N GLU A 101 10.72 -9.59 -3.48
CA GLU A 101 10.41 -10.08 -4.83
C GLU A 101 8.90 -10.23 -4.95
N LEU A 102 8.31 -9.52 -5.92
CA LEU A 102 6.88 -9.62 -6.21
C LEU A 102 6.61 -10.95 -6.94
N GLU A 103 5.74 -11.79 -6.39
CA GLU A 103 5.36 -13.08 -6.98
C GLU A 103 4.08 -12.96 -7.81
N ALA A 104 3.05 -12.28 -7.26
CA ALA A 104 1.77 -12.11 -7.93
C ALA A 104 1.06 -10.83 -7.48
N VAL A 105 0.26 -10.26 -8.38
CA VAL A 105 -0.66 -9.16 -8.10
C VAL A 105 -1.91 -9.32 -8.95
N ASP A 106 -3.08 -9.22 -8.33
CA ASP A 106 -4.36 -9.33 -9.05
C ASP A 106 -4.70 -8.01 -9.77
N GLY A 107 -4.41 -6.87 -9.13
CA GLY A 107 -4.72 -5.53 -9.63
C GLY A 107 -3.52 -4.75 -10.16
N LEU A 108 -3.56 -3.43 -9.99
CA LEU A 108 -2.48 -2.53 -10.40
C LEU A 108 -1.67 -2.08 -9.18
N LEU A 109 -0.41 -2.51 -9.10
CA LEU A 109 0.56 -2.04 -8.10
C LEU A 109 1.57 -1.07 -8.75
N ALA A 110 1.05 -0.02 -9.38
CA ALA A 110 1.87 1.02 -10.01
C ALA A 110 1.22 2.40 -9.79
N GLU A 111 2.05 3.40 -9.50
CA GLU A 111 1.61 4.80 -9.40
C GLU A 111 1.91 5.51 -10.74
N PRO A 112 0.89 5.83 -11.56
CA PRO A 112 1.10 6.52 -12.83
C PRO A 112 1.43 8.00 -12.65
N LEU A 113 1.13 8.60 -11.48
CA LEU A 113 1.32 10.03 -11.24
C LEU A 113 2.75 10.34 -10.78
N PRO A 114 3.29 11.51 -11.16
CA PRO A 114 4.59 11.95 -10.67
C PRO A 114 4.56 12.17 -9.16
N ARG A 115 5.75 12.09 -8.56
CA ARG A 115 5.95 12.39 -7.14
C ARG A 115 5.47 13.81 -6.83
N LEU A 116 4.66 13.94 -5.80
CA LEU A 116 4.20 15.23 -5.31
C LEU A 116 5.36 16.06 -4.75
N PRO A 117 5.38 17.39 -4.94
CA PRO A 117 6.42 18.27 -4.40
C PRO A 117 6.42 18.27 -2.86
N SER A 118 7.59 18.56 -2.28
CA SER A 118 7.75 18.82 -0.85
C SER A 118 7.85 20.33 -0.64
N PHE A 119 7.18 20.86 0.40
CA PHE A 119 7.26 22.29 0.73
C PHE A 119 8.03 22.55 2.03
N VAL A 120 8.52 21.49 2.68
CA VAL A 120 9.52 21.58 3.75
C VAL A 120 10.80 22.23 3.23
N PRO A 121 11.39 23.19 3.96
CA PRO A 121 12.70 23.73 3.62
C PRO A 121 13.75 22.61 3.55
N GLY A 122 14.39 22.44 2.39
CA GLY A 122 15.53 21.54 2.28
C GLY A 122 16.67 22.04 3.18
N LYS A 123 17.27 21.15 3.98
CA LYS A 123 18.56 21.45 4.62
C LYS A 123 19.57 21.71 3.50
N ARG A 124 20.16 22.90 3.49
CA ARG A 124 21.36 23.21 2.71
C ARG A 124 22.56 22.50 3.33
#